data_AF-A0A3C1A7R1-F1
#
_entry.id   AF-A0A3C1A7R1-F1
#
_cell.length_a   1.000
_cell.length_b   1.000
_cell.length_c   1.000
_cell.angle_alpha   90.00
_cell.angle_beta   90.00
_cell.angle_gamma   90.00
#
_symmetry.space_group_name_H-M   'P 1'
#
loop_
_entity.id
_entity.type
_entity.pdbx_description
1 polymer ?
#
loop_
_entity_poly.entity_id
_entity_poly.type
_entity_poly.pdbx_seq_one_letter_code
_entity_poly.pdbx_strand_id
1 'polypeptide(L)'
;TRATKAFVYKFYPDASSSLRVSPNPNKKLKKADYPVIYVPGSYQGWDPSNTETVLASKLSDNTYEGYLYFPEANTEFKFTTGPNWDVNYGDDGADGTLEPDGDNIVAADPGYYKINVDLNTLTYTVVKTDWGIIGDATPGGWDSDQMMTYDITSKLWTITLDLTAGSFKFRANNAWDINLGDTGADGILDYDGDNIAITQSGTYMISLKLGIPDYTYVIERTSYDHRAMFFTDGQSLEIDNIEDFTNGWAVTKWKNIKRDGTPGSDLTFVDTDFPMFRLADAYLMYAEAVLRGATNGSLSDALNYVNEVRERAYGGETSGNITASQLTLDFILDERARELYWEGHRRTDLIRFGQFTDGSYVWPWKGKVPDGTKTSPHLNLFPIPSSDLGANPNLTQNSDLY
;
A
#
# COMPACT_ATOMS: atom_id res chain seq x y z
N THR A 1 9.50 0.38 21.70
CA THR A 1 8.37 -0.50 22.07
C THR A 1 7.72 -1.01 20.79
N ARG A 2 7.17 -2.22 20.79
CA ARG A 2 6.59 -2.88 19.60
C ARG A 2 5.07 -2.99 19.66
N ALA A 3 4.44 -3.07 18.51
CA ALA A 3 3.04 -3.33 18.31
C ALA A 3 2.78 -4.79 17.96
N THR A 4 1.60 -5.28 18.34
CA THR A 4 1.12 -6.58 17.88
C THR A 4 0.38 -6.44 16.56
N LYS A 5 0.33 -7.50 15.76
CA LYS A 5 -0.50 -7.53 14.53
C LYS A 5 -1.96 -7.13 14.76
N ALA A 6 -2.54 -7.52 15.92
CA ALA A 6 -3.90 -7.15 16.30
C ALA A 6 -4.12 -5.63 16.44
N PHE A 7 -3.07 -4.89 16.80
CA PHE A 7 -3.09 -3.42 16.82
C PHE A 7 -2.76 -2.84 15.44
N VAL A 8 -1.74 -3.37 14.76
CA VAL A 8 -1.36 -2.94 13.40
C VAL A 8 -2.56 -3.02 12.45
N TYR A 9 -3.34 -4.10 12.50
CA TYR A 9 -4.52 -4.28 11.65
C TYR A 9 -5.63 -3.26 11.85
N LYS A 10 -5.58 -2.44 12.91
CA LYS A 10 -6.51 -1.31 13.08
C LYS A 10 -6.18 -0.15 12.15
N PHE A 11 -4.94 -0.07 11.69
CA PHE A 11 -4.45 0.89 10.70
C PHE A 11 -4.22 0.23 9.33
N TYR A 12 -3.79 -1.03 9.31
CA TYR A 12 -3.47 -1.82 8.11
C TYR A 12 -4.29 -3.12 8.10
N PRO A 13 -5.60 -3.08 7.90
CA PRO A 13 -6.44 -4.29 7.94
C PRO A 13 -5.98 -5.37 6.94
N ASP A 14 -5.23 -4.99 5.90
CA ASP A 14 -4.69 -5.88 4.86
C ASP A 14 -3.16 -6.07 4.92
N ALA A 15 -2.49 -5.76 6.04
CA ALA A 15 -1.02 -5.84 6.15
C ALA A 15 -0.41 -7.24 5.87
N SER A 16 -1.23 -8.29 5.78
CA SER A 16 -0.82 -9.64 5.38
C SER A 16 -1.45 -10.12 4.07
N SER A 17 -2.35 -9.36 3.46
CA SER A 17 -3.19 -9.76 2.31
C SER A 17 -3.29 -8.63 1.29
N SER A 18 -2.14 -8.09 0.88
CA SER A 18 -2.00 -6.88 0.08
C SER A 18 -2.53 -6.98 -1.37
N LEU A 19 -2.95 -8.15 -1.83
CA LEU A 19 -3.33 -8.36 -3.23
C LEU A 19 -4.81 -8.04 -3.48
N ARG A 20 -5.13 -6.83 -3.97
CA ARG A 20 -6.51 -6.50 -4.39
C ARG A 20 -6.75 -6.66 -5.89
N VAL A 21 -5.68 -6.75 -6.69
CA VAL A 21 -5.72 -7.25 -8.07
C VAL A 21 -4.42 -8.01 -8.33
N SER A 22 -4.56 -9.26 -8.76
CA SER A 22 -3.50 -10.05 -9.39
C SER A 22 -4.14 -10.71 -10.59
N PRO A 23 -3.40 -10.87 -11.72
CA PRO A 23 -3.95 -11.51 -12.90
C PRO A 23 -4.67 -12.79 -12.53
N ASN A 24 -5.88 -12.95 -13.08
CA ASN A 24 -6.72 -14.12 -12.86
C ASN A 24 -5.85 -15.39 -12.91
N PRO A 25 -5.73 -16.16 -11.81
CA PRO A 25 -4.83 -17.33 -11.76
C PRO A 25 -5.18 -18.42 -12.79
N ASN A 26 -6.36 -18.33 -13.43
CA ASN A 26 -6.81 -19.21 -14.50
C ASN A 26 -6.35 -18.80 -15.92
N LYS A 27 -5.68 -17.64 -16.08
CA LYS A 27 -5.05 -17.20 -17.34
C LYS A 27 -3.59 -16.86 -17.10
N LYS A 28 -2.76 -17.86 -16.75
CA LYS A 28 -1.29 -17.71 -16.74
C LYS A 28 -0.79 -17.58 -18.18
N LEU A 29 -1.06 -16.45 -18.83
CA LEU A 29 -0.48 -16.13 -20.12
C LEU A 29 1.01 -15.86 -19.90
N LYS A 30 1.84 -16.67 -20.54
CA LYS A 30 3.28 -16.56 -20.55
C LYS A 30 3.68 -15.95 -21.87
N LYS A 31 4.85 -15.32 -21.90
CA LYS A 31 5.54 -14.89 -23.11
C LYS A 31 5.61 -15.98 -24.21
N ALA A 32 5.62 -17.26 -23.82
CA ALA A 32 5.61 -18.39 -24.75
C ALA A 32 4.28 -18.65 -25.47
N ASP A 33 3.19 -18.00 -25.05
CA ASP A 33 1.85 -18.22 -25.59
C ASP A 33 1.55 -17.33 -26.82
N TYR A 34 2.40 -16.32 -27.08
CA TYR A 34 2.30 -15.42 -28.22
C TYR A 34 3.47 -15.63 -29.19
N PRO A 35 3.27 -15.45 -30.51
CA PRO A 35 4.38 -15.22 -31.43
C PRO A 35 5.19 -14.00 -30.99
N VAL A 36 6.52 -14.07 -31.12
CA VAL A 36 7.43 -13.02 -30.66
C VAL A 36 8.46 -12.66 -31.72
N ILE A 37 8.95 -11.43 -31.65
CA ILE A 37 10.12 -10.93 -32.36
C ILE A 37 11.16 -10.48 -31.33
N TYR A 38 12.41 -10.89 -31.49
CA TYR A 38 13.47 -10.60 -30.53
C TYR A 38 14.08 -9.24 -30.83
N VAL A 39 14.58 -8.57 -29.79
CA VAL A 39 15.17 -7.23 -29.88
C VAL A 39 16.63 -7.24 -29.40
N PRO A 40 17.54 -8.00 -30.03
CA PRO A 40 18.94 -7.99 -29.64
C PRO A 40 19.55 -6.60 -29.80
N GLY A 41 20.25 -6.15 -28.77
CA GLY A 41 21.04 -4.93 -28.81
C GLY A 41 22.19 -4.89 -27.82
N SER A 42 22.90 -3.76 -27.79
CA SER A 42 24.08 -3.52 -26.95
C SER A 42 23.78 -3.71 -25.46
N TYR A 43 22.59 -3.29 -25.01
CA TYR A 43 22.11 -3.35 -23.62
C TYR A 43 22.01 -4.76 -23.00
N GLN A 44 22.14 -5.80 -23.83
CA GLN A 44 22.08 -7.19 -23.41
C GLN A 44 23.17 -8.06 -24.07
N GLY A 45 24.17 -7.42 -24.71
CA GLY A 45 25.32 -8.11 -25.31
C GLY A 45 25.06 -8.74 -26.68
N TRP A 46 24.13 -8.18 -27.46
CA TRP A 46 23.78 -8.67 -28.81
C TRP A 46 23.36 -10.14 -28.88
N ASP A 47 22.78 -10.70 -27.81
CA ASP A 47 22.23 -12.06 -27.80
C ASP A 47 20.81 -12.11 -28.41
N PRO A 48 20.64 -12.65 -29.65
CA PRO A 48 19.33 -12.76 -30.29
C PRO A 48 18.46 -13.86 -29.66
N SER A 49 19.02 -14.72 -28.82
CA SER A 49 18.28 -15.79 -28.14
C SER A 49 17.66 -15.37 -26.81
N ASN A 50 17.92 -14.14 -26.38
CA ASN A 50 17.49 -13.62 -25.09
C ASN A 50 15.97 -13.45 -25.03
N THR A 51 15.31 -14.38 -24.32
CA THR A 51 13.86 -14.37 -24.12
C THR A 51 13.41 -13.37 -23.06
N GLU A 52 14.22 -12.42 -22.60
CA GLU A 52 13.76 -11.30 -21.77
C GLU A 52 13.53 -10.03 -22.59
N THR A 53 14.02 -10.01 -23.84
CA THR A 53 14.03 -8.82 -24.70
C THR A 53 13.33 -9.10 -26.03
N VAL A 54 11.99 -9.25 -25.97
CA VAL A 54 11.17 -9.50 -27.17
C VAL A 54 9.93 -8.61 -27.14
N LEU A 55 9.32 -8.44 -28.31
CA LEU A 55 7.96 -7.92 -28.50
C LEU A 55 7.04 -9.07 -28.93
N ALA A 56 5.73 -8.97 -28.68
CA ALA A 56 4.80 -10.05 -28.99
C ALA A 56 3.64 -9.62 -29.87
N SER A 57 3.09 -10.57 -30.63
CA SER A 57 1.92 -10.39 -31.46
C SER A 57 0.70 -11.03 -30.80
N LYS A 58 -0.15 -10.22 -30.16
CA LYS A 58 -1.37 -10.71 -29.50
C LYS A 58 -2.35 -11.35 -30.48
N LEU A 59 -2.44 -10.82 -31.70
CA LEU A 59 -3.34 -11.30 -32.75
C LEU A 59 -2.69 -12.32 -33.69
N SER A 60 -1.40 -12.61 -33.53
CA SER A 60 -0.65 -13.49 -34.44
C SER A 60 -0.71 -13.04 -35.91
N ASP A 61 -0.63 -11.73 -36.15
CA ASP A 61 -0.87 -11.07 -37.44
C ASP A 61 0.37 -10.34 -37.99
N ASN A 62 1.56 -10.70 -37.49
CA ASN A 62 2.84 -10.06 -37.79
C ASN A 62 2.99 -8.59 -37.34
N THR A 63 2.06 -8.09 -36.53
CA THR A 63 2.27 -6.88 -35.75
C THR A 63 2.69 -7.27 -34.33
N TYR A 64 3.75 -6.63 -33.83
CA TYR A 64 4.34 -6.92 -32.53
C TYR A 64 4.42 -5.65 -31.72
N GLU A 65 4.10 -5.72 -30.43
CA GLU A 65 4.35 -4.64 -29.49
C GLU A 65 4.92 -5.12 -28.17
N GLY A 66 5.51 -4.19 -27.44
CA GLY A 66 6.02 -4.43 -26.11
C GLY A 66 6.76 -3.24 -25.55
N TYR A 67 7.21 -3.39 -24.31
CA TYR A 67 8.00 -2.38 -23.63
C TYR A 67 9.36 -2.93 -23.19
N LEU A 68 10.42 -2.16 -23.43
CA LEU A 68 11.78 -2.52 -23.03
C LEU A 68 12.46 -1.36 -22.31
N TYR A 69 13.30 -1.70 -21.34
CA TYR A 69 14.16 -0.73 -20.65
C TYR A 69 15.56 -0.76 -21.27
N PHE A 70 16.04 0.40 -21.68
CA PHE A 70 17.40 0.62 -22.14
C PHE A 70 18.16 1.41 -21.06
N PRO A 71 19.16 0.81 -20.38
CA PRO A 71 19.85 1.43 -19.25
C PRO A 71 20.85 2.52 -19.65
N GLU A 72 21.29 2.52 -20.91
CA GLU A 72 22.35 3.38 -21.42
C GLU A 72 21.86 4.26 -22.58
N ALA A 73 22.46 5.44 -22.70
CA ALA A 73 22.26 6.31 -23.86
C ALA A 73 22.85 5.67 -25.12
N ASN A 74 22.30 6.03 -26.28
CA ASN A 74 22.68 5.49 -27.59
C ASN A 74 22.67 3.95 -27.61
N THR A 75 21.65 3.34 -26.99
CA THR A 75 21.46 1.89 -27.05
C THR A 75 21.15 1.50 -28.49
N GLU A 76 22.01 0.67 -29.08
CA GLU A 76 21.82 0.13 -30.41
C GLU A 76 21.10 -1.22 -30.34
N PHE A 77 20.15 -1.47 -31.24
CA PHE A 77 19.46 -2.74 -31.34
C PHE A 77 18.95 -3.02 -32.76
N LYS A 78 18.53 -4.27 -32.97
CA LYS A 78 17.87 -4.75 -34.19
C LYS A 78 16.67 -5.62 -33.83
N PHE A 79 15.88 -6.00 -34.83
CA PHE A 79 14.81 -6.99 -34.66
C PHE A 79 15.16 -8.31 -35.34
N THR A 80 14.85 -9.45 -34.72
CA THR A 80 15.03 -10.77 -35.35
C THR A 80 13.77 -11.63 -35.21
N THR A 81 13.37 -12.33 -36.28
CA THR A 81 12.14 -13.16 -36.28
C THR A 81 12.31 -14.51 -35.59
N GLY A 82 13.54 -14.83 -35.18
CA GLY A 82 13.88 -16.03 -34.44
C GLY A 82 15.04 -15.77 -33.47
N PRO A 83 15.38 -16.75 -32.62
CA PRO A 83 16.43 -16.64 -31.61
C PRO A 83 17.85 -16.72 -32.22
N ASN A 84 18.05 -16.11 -33.39
CA ASN A 84 19.26 -16.12 -34.18
C ASN A 84 19.29 -14.92 -35.14
N TRP A 85 20.35 -14.79 -35.93
CA TRP A 85 20.56 -13.69 -36.89
C TRP A 85 20.13 -14.02 -38.32
N ASP A 86 19.51 -15.17 -38.58
CA ASP A 86 19.20 -15.64 -39.94
C ASP A 86 18.28 -14.68 -40.70
N VAL A 87 17.33 -14.06 -39.97
CA VAL A 87 16.43 -13.04 -40.47
C VAL A 87 16.40 -11.91 -39.45
N ASN A 88 17.01 -10.77 -39.82
CA ASN A 88 17.06 -9.58 -38.99
C ASN A 88 16.70 -8.32 -39.78
N TYR A 89 16.19 -7.34 -39.06
CA TYR A 89 15.79 -6.05 -39.58
C TYR A 89 16.47 -4.92 -38.80
N GLY A 90 16.93 -3.92 -39.54
CA GLY A 90 17.43 -2.64 -39.05
C GLY A 90 16.70 -1.49 -39.73
N ASP A 91 17.27 -0.29 -39.69
CA ASP A 91 16.72 0.91 -40.33
C ASP A 91 17.86 1.73 -40.97
N ASP A 92 17.95 1.68 -42.29
CA ASP A 92 18.90 2.45 -43.08
C ASP A 92 18.46 3.92 -43.18
N GLY A 93 19.08 4.79 -42.37
CA GLY A 93 18.82 6.23 -42.41
C GLY A 93 17.84 6.74 -41.36
N ALA A 94 17.41 5.88 -40.43
CA ALA A 94 16.56 6.22 -39.28
C ALA A 94 15.22 6.86 -39.68
N ASP A 95 14.59 6.32 -40.73
CA ASP A 95 13.35 6.86 -41.29
C ASP A 95 12.07 6.16 -40.81
N GLY A 96 12.22 5.12 -39.98
CA GLY A 96 11.11 4.34 -39.41
C GLY A 96 10.66 3.17 -40.27
N THR A 97 11.33 2.91 -41.40
CA THR A 97 11.13 1.73 -42.23
C THR A 97 12.19 0.66 -41.94
N LEU A 98 11.82 -0.61 -42.14
CA LEU A 98 12.64 -1.75 -41.79
C LEU A 98 13.24 -2.40 -43.03
N GLU A 99 14.58 -2.43 -43.10
CA GLU A 99 15.33 -3.14 -44.14
C GLU A 99 15.87 -4.48 -43.61
N PRO A 100 15.77 -5.56 -44.39
CA PRO A 100 16.56 -6.76 -44.13
C PRO A 100 18.05 -6.42 -44.03
N ASP A 101 18.68 -6.85 -42.94
CA ASP A 101 20.09 -6.57 -42.63
C ASP A 101 20.47 -5.07 -42.51
N GLY A 102 19.49 -4.16 -42.42
CA GLY A 102 19.72 -2.71 -42.34
C GLY A 102 20.53 -2.25 -41.11
N ASP A 103 20.86 -0.98 -41.04
CA ASP A 103 21.66 -0.37 -39.96
C ASP A 103 21.03 -0.53 -38.57
N ASN A 104 21.84 -0.40 -37.52
CA ASN A 104 21.36 -0.50 -36.14
C ASN A 104 20.38 0.64 -35.81
N ILE A 105 19.28 0.30 -35.14
CA ILE A 105 18.35 1.29 -34.60
C ILE A 105 18.91 1.81 -33.27
N VAL A 106 18.83 3.13 -33.05
CA VAL A 106 19.44 3.79 -31.89
C VAL A 106 18.36 4.41 -30.99
N ALA A 107 18.28 3.94 -29.75
CA ALA A 107 17.59 4.65 -28.67
C ALA A 107 18.57 5.66 -28.03
N ALA A 108 18.38 6.94 -28.32
CA ALA A 108 19.30 8.01 -27.92
C ALA A 108 19.45 8.16 -26.40
N ASP A 109 18.36 8.05 -25.65
CA ASP A 109 18.36 8.26 -24.20
C ASP A 109 18.19 6.94 -23.44
N PRO A 110 18.71 6.84 -22.20
CA PRO A 110 18.30 5.76 -21.31
C PRO A 110 16.83 5.95 -20.93
N GLY A 111 16.09 4.85 -20.79
CA GLY A 111 14.68 4.91 -20.43
C GLY A 111 13.88 3.67 -20.77
N TYR A 112 12.58 3.75 -20.49
CA TYR A 112 11.61 2.74 -20.84
C TYR A 112 10.95 3.12 -22.16
N TYR A 113 10.83 2.20 -23.10
CA TYR A 113 10.36 2.48 -24.45
C TYR A 113 9.21 1.56 -24.82
N LYS A 114 8.12 2.14 -25.36
CA LYS A 114 7.14 1.39 -26.15
C LYS A 114 7.71 1.18 -27.54
N ILE A 115 7.72 -0.06 -28.00
CA ILE A 115 8.17 -0.42 -29.34
C ILE A 115 7.03 -1.14 -30.05
N ASN A 116 6.70 -0.68 -31.25
CA ASN A 116 5.78 -1.36 -32.17
C ASN A 116 6.54 -1.72 -33.44
N VAL A 117 6.29 -2.91 -33.98
CA VAL A 117 6.85 -3.41 -35.23
C VAL A 117 5.73 -4.02 -36.07
N ASP A 118 5.60 -3.62 -37.32
CA ASP A 118 4.70 -4.23 -38.29
C ASP A 118 5.50 -4.79 -39.45
N LEU A 119 5.63 -6.13 -39.50
CA LEU A 119 6.36 -6.79 -40.59
C LEU A 119 5.55 -6.89 -41.89
N ASN A 120 4.25 -6.56 -41.88
CA ASN A 120 3.45 -6.51 -43.10
C ASN A 120 3.76 -5.24 -43.91
N THR A 121 4.02 -4.14 -43.22
CA THR A 121 4.38 -2.84 -43.83
C THR A 121 5.86 -2.51 -43.71
N LEU A 122 6.63 -3.33 -42.97
CA LEU A 122 8.03 -3.10 -42.64
C LEU A 122 8.24 -1.73 -42.00
N THR A 123 7.48 -1.44 -40.96
CA THR A 123 7.59 -0.19 -40.20
C THR A 123 7.75 -0.46 -38.72
N TYR A 124 8.33 0.49 -37.99
CA TYR A 124 8.43 0.43 -36.54
C TYR A 124 8.29 1.81 -35.90
N THR A 125 8.00 1.82 -34.60
CA THR A 125 8.01 3.04 -33.77
C THR A 125 8.72 2.75 -32.46
N VAL A 126 9.48 3.72 -31.96
CA VAL A 126 10.18 3.65 -30.67
C VAL A 126 9.87 4.92 -29.90
N VAL A 127 9.04 4.81 -28.86
CA VAL A 127 8.55 5.95 -28.09
C VAL A 127 9.00 5.78 -26.64
N LYS A 128 9.81 6.72 -26.14
CA LYS A 128 10.16 6.76 -24.72
C LYS A 128 8.89 7.02 -23.90
N THR A 129 8.70 6.27 -22.82
CA THR A 129 7.55 6.38 -21.93
C THR A 129 8.00 6.60 -20.50
N ASP A 130 7.39 7.59 -19.84
CA ASP A 130 7.43 7.81 -18.41
C ASP A 130 6.01 7.71 -17.85
N TRP A 131 5.78 6.88 -16.83
CA TRP A 131 4.43 6.49 -16.44
C TRP A 131 3.96 7.19 -15.17
N GLY A 132 2.71 7.62 -15.18
CA GLY A 132 1.99 8.13 -14.01
C GLY A 132 0.62 7.49 -13.85
N ILE A 133 -0.03 7.77 -12.73
CA ILE A 133 -1.46 7.56 -12.54
C ILE A 133 -2.19 8.90 -12.49
N ILE A 134 -3.43 8.93 -12.96
CA ILE A 134 -4.27 10.13 -12.96
C ILE A 134 -5.74 9.76 -12.76
N GLY A 135 -6.45 10.51 -11.91
CA GLY A 135 -7.90 10.39 -11.79
C GLY A 135 -8.47 11.04 -10.53
N ASP A 136 -9.78 10.97 -10.35
CA ASP A 136 -10.47 11.56 -9.20
C ASP A 136 -10.12 10.90 -7.85
N ALA A 137 -9.52 9.70 -7.88
CA ALA A 137 -8.90 9.09 -6.71
C ALA A 137 -7.53 9.66 -6.34
N THR A 138 -6.83 10.34 -7.25
CA THR A 138 -5.44 10.80 -7.05
C THR A 138 -5.39 12.27 -6.62
N PRO A 139 -4.33 12.73 -5.91
CA PRO A 139 -4.08 14.14 -5.71
C PRO A 139 -4.13 14.93 -7.03
N GLY A 140 -4.83 16.07 -7.04
CA GLY A 140 -5.01 16.88 -8.25
C GLY A 140 -6.01 16.34 -9.27
N GLY A 141 -6.70 15.23 -8.99
CA GLY A 141 -7.79 14.75 -9.85
C GLY A 141 -7.34 14.41 -11.28
N TRP A 142 -8.19 14.73 -12.26
CA TRP A 142 -7.88 14.59 -13.69
C TRP A 142 -6.98 15.70 -14.26
N ASP A 143 -6.47 16.60 -13.42
CA ASP A 143 -5.69 17.77 -13.84
C ASP A 143 -4.17 17.55 -13.71
N SER A 144 -3.72 16.53 -12.96
CA SER A 144 -2.28 16.28 -12.72
C SER A 144 -1.96 14.80 -12.56
N ASP A 145 -0.99 14.31 -13.35
CA ASP A 145 -0.42 12.97 -13.14
C ASP A 145 0.38 12.90 -11.84
N GLN A 146 0.34 11.72 -11.22
CA GLN A 146 1.22 11.31 -10.14
C GLN A 146 2.23 10.31 -10.72
N MET A 147 3.47 10.78 -10.91
CA MET A 147 4.52 10.01 -11.60
C MET A 147 5.00 8.80 -10.80
N MET A 148 5.13 7.67 -11.48
CA MET A 148 5.64 6.42 -10.95
C MET A 148 7.16 6.33 -11.13
N THR A 149 7.81 5.43 -10.39
CA THR A 149 9.25 5.15 -10.50
C THR A 149 9.46 3.73 -11.03
N TYR A 150 10.25 3.59 -12.09
CA TYR A 150 10.65 2.27 -12.60
C TYR A 150 11.80 1.67 -11.79
N ASP A 151 11.62 0.44 -11.32
CA ASP A 151 12.65 -0.34 -10.64
C ASP A 151 13.20 -1.44 -11.56
N ILE A 152 14.50 -1.38 -11.83
CA ILE A 152 15.18 -2.27 -12.79
C ILE A 152 15.27 -3.73 -12.30
N THR A 153 15.20 -3.96 -10.99
CA THR A 153 15.37 -5.30 -10.40
C THR A 153 14.07 -6.09 -10.48
N SER A 154 12.97 -5.46 -10.06
CA SER A 154 11.62 -6.00 -10.10
C SER A 154 10.96 -5.86 -11.48
N LYS A 155 11.47 -4.97 -12.33
CA LYS A 155 10.90 -4.60 -13.65
C LYS A 155 9.48 -4.03 -13.53
N LEU A 156 9.21 -3.32 -12.44
CA LEU A 156 7.91 -2.71 -12.16
C LEU A 156 8.03 -1.19 -12.12
N TRP A 157 7.00 -0.53 -12.63
CA TRP A 157 6.72 0.86 -12.27
C TRP A 157 5.97 0.87 -10.94
N THR A 158 6.37 1.70 -9.99
CA THR A 158 5.76 1.74 -8.65
C THR A 158 5.48 3.17 -8.19
N ILE A 159 4.41 3.35 -7.43
CA ILE A 159 4.12 4.59 -6.70
C ILE A 159 3.44 4.26 -5.38
N THR A 160 3.78 4.98 -4.31
CA THR A 160 3.06 4.94 -3.04
C THR A 160 2.50 6.32 -2.74
N LEU A 161 1.19 6.41 -2.59
CA LEU A 161 0.49 7.67 -2.34
C LEU A 161 -0.86 7.44 -1.66
N ASP A 162 -1.41 8.52 -1.09
CA ASP A 162 -2.77 8.53 -0.57
C ASP A 162 -3.76 8.67 -1.71
N LEU A 163 -4.76 7.79 -1.74
CA LEU A 163 -5.88 7.82 -2.67
C LEU A 163 -7.19 7.98 -1.91
N THR A 164 -8.18 8.58 -2.55
CA THR A 164 -9.57 8.68 -2.09
C THR A 164 -10.46 7.69 -2.83
N ALA A 165 -11.69 7.50 -2.35
CA ALA A 165 -12.69 6.79 -3.13
C ALA A 165 -12.94 7.54 -4.46
N GLY A 166 -12.83 6.82 -5.58
CA GLY A 166 -12.85 7.40 -6.92
C GLY A 166 -12.30 6.40 -7.94
N SER A 167 -11.63 6.90 -8.98
CA SER A 167 -11.02 6.10 -10.01
C SER A 167 -9.70 6.70 -10.52
N PHE A 168 -8.89 5.91 -11.22
CA PHE A 168 -7.70 6.38 -11.91
C PHE A 168 -7.43 5.59 -13.20
N LYS A 169 -6.53 6.11 -14.04
CA LYS A 169 -5.91 5.41 -15.18
C LYS A 169 -4.40 5.52 -15.09
N PHE A 170 -3.69 4.61 -15.75
CA PHE A 170 -2.27 4.80 -16.03
C PHE A 170 -2.14 5.64 -17.30
N ARG A 171 -1.21 6.61 -17.29
CA ARG A 171 -0.99 7.50 -18.43
C ARG A 171 0.51 7.71 -18.62
N ALA A 172 0.99 7.52 -19.84
CA ALA A 172 2.39 7.78 -20.16
C ALA A 172 2.58 9.23 -20.64
N ASN A 173 3.74 9.81 -20.34
CA ASN A 173 4.22 11.09 -20.86
C ASN A 173 3.26 12.27 -20.60
N ASN A 174 2.42 12.19 -19.56
CA ASN A 174 1.41 13.18 -19.21
C ASN A 174 0.46 13.51 -20.38
N ALA A 175 0.25 12.56 -21.28
CA ALA A 175 -0.52 12.71 -22.51
C ALA A 175 -1.44 11.52 -22.73
N TRP A 176 -2.56 11.73 -23.41
CA TRP A 176 -3.56 10.68 -23.62
C TRP A 176 -3.19 9.69 -24.73
N ASP A 177 -2.10 9.91 -25.47
CA ASP A 177 -1.67 9.07 -26.59
C ASP A 177 -1.42 7.60 -26.17
N ILE A 178 -0.93 7.40 -24.95
CA ILE A 178 -0.69 6.07 -24.38
C ILE A 178 -1.25 6.05 -22.96
N ASN A 179 -2.45 5.53 -22.80
CA ASN A 179 -3.09 5.37 -21.51
C ASN A 179 -3.71 3.97 -21.38
N LEU A 180 -3.75 3.47 -20.15
CA LEU A 180 -4.25 2.13 -19.83
C LEU A 180 -5.32 2.22 -18.74
N GLY A 181 -6.39 1.46 -18.94
CA GLY A 181 -7.44 1.17 -17.98
C GLY A 181 -7.69 -0.34 -17.87
N ASP A 182 -8.74 -0.76 -17.18
CA ASP A 182 -9.11 -2.18 -17.02
C ASP A 182 -10.59 -2.36 -17.37
N THR A 183 -10.86 -2.64 -18.65
CA THR A 183 -12.23 -2.88 -19.10
C THR A 183 -12.64 -4.30 -18.72
N GLY A 184 -13.66 -4.39 -17.86
CA GLY A 184 -14.13 -5.67 -17.32
C GLY A 184 -13.56 -6.03 -15.95
N ALA A 185 -12.65 -5.21 -15.41
CA ALA A 185 -12.08 -5.34 -14.07
C ALA A 185 -11.46 -6.73 -13.81
N ASP A 186 -10.73 -7.26 -14.80
CA ASP A 186 -10.13 -8.60 -14.76
C ASP A 186 -8.63 -8.59 -14.44
N GLY A 187 -8.06 -7.40 -14.21
CA GLY A 187 -6.66 -7.17 -13.87
C GLY A 187 -5.74 -7.16 -15.09
N ILE A 188 -6.29 -7.25 -16.30
CA ILE A 188 -5.57 -7.08 -17.56
C ILE A 188 -5.84 -5.66 -18.06
N LEU A 189 -4.78 -4.95 -18.42
CA LEU A 189 -4.87 -3.58 -18.89
C LEU A 189 -5.18 -3.53 -20.37
N ASP A 190 -6.10 -2.64 -20.72
CA ASP A 190 -6.47 -2.30 -22.08
C ASP A 190 -6.02 -0.88 -22.41
N TYR A 191 -5.51 -0.69 -23.62
CA TYR A 191 -5.34 0.65 -24.18
C TYR A 191 -6.70 1.33 -24.25
N ASP A 192 -6.76 2.57 -23.76
CA ASP A 192 -7.99 3.35 -23.64
C ASP A 192 -9.08 2.68 -22.78
N GLY A 193 -8.74 1.66 -21.98
CA GLY A 193 -9.69 0.92 -21.15
C GLY A 193 -10.40 1.76 -20.09
N ASP A 194 -11.38 1.17 -19.41
CA ASP A 194 -12.18 1.83 -18.38
C ASP A 194 -11.33 2.24 -17.16
N ASN A 195 -11.79 3.25 -16.42
CA ASN A 195 -11.09 3.71 -15.23
C ASN A 195 -11.05 2.61 -14.15
N ILE A 196 -9.91 2.52 -13.46
CA ILE A 196 -9.68 1.57 -12.38
C ILE A 196 -10.20 2.17 -11.07
N ALA A 197 -11.11 1.47 -10.39
CA ALA A 197 -11.77 1.98 -9.20
C ALA A 197 -10.93 1.84 -7.92
N ILE A 198 -10.91 2.91 -7.11
CA ILE A 198 -10.52 2.89 -5.71
C ILE A 198 -11.77 3.02 -4.86
N THR A 199 -12.14 1.96 -4.14
CA THR A 199 -13.42 1.94 -3.41
C THR A 199 -13.37 2.65 -2.06
N GLN A 200 -12.17 2.87 -1.51
CA GLN A 200 -11.98 3.38 -0.16
C GLN A 200 -10.72 4.24 -0.10
N SER A 201 -10.75 5.32 0.68
CA SER A 201 -9.56 6.11 0.94
C SER A 201 -8.50 5.30 1.68
N GLY A 202 -7.23 5.66 1.49
CA GLY A 202 -6.09 5.07 2.18
C GLY A 202 -4.79 5.32 1.43
N THR A 203 -3.67 4.91 2.03
CA THR A 203 -2.38 4.88 1.34
C THR A 203 -2.30 3.59 0.52
N TYR A 204 -1.93 3.69 -0.75
CA TYR A 204 -1.79 2.56 -1.65
C TYR A 204 -0.40 2.54 -2.27
N MET A 205 0.18 1.34 -2.41
CA MET A 205 1.26 1.07 -3.34
C MET A 205 0.64 0.50 -4.62
N ILE A 206 0.84 1.19 -5.73
CA ILE A 206 0.40 0.76 -7.06
C ILE A 206 1.62 0.33 -7.85
N SER A 207 1.55 -0.87 -8.42
CA SER A 207 2.58 -1.41 -9.31
C SER A 207 2.00 -1.64 -10.71
N LEU A 208 2.71 -1.19 -11.74
CA LEU A 208 2.38 -1.41 -13.15
C LEU A 208 3.44 -2.32 -13.79
N LYS A 209 2.98 -3.36 -14.49
CA LYS A 209 3.80 -4.40 -15.10
C LYS A 209 3.59 -4.44 -16.62
N LEU A 210 4.59 -3.96 -17.36
CA LEU A 210 4.56 -3.84 -18.82
C LEU A 210 5.48 -4.83 -19.56
N GLY A 211 6.25 -5.65 -18.85
CA GLY A 211 7.28 -6.49 -19.47
C GLY A 211 6.76 -7.74 -20.20
N ILE A 212 5.51 -8.15 -19.99
CA ILE A 212 4.88 -9.28 -20.69
C ILE A 212 3.55 -8.77 -21.26
N PRO A 213 3.20 -9.08 -22.52
CA PRO A 213 1.88 -8.79 -23.10
C PRO A 213 0.73 -9.26 -22.21
N ASP A 214 -0.42 -8.60 -22.34
CA ASP A 214 -1.47 -8.57 -21.31
C ASP A 214 -0.94 -7.93 -20.03
N TYR A 215 -0.61 -6.65 -20.17
CA TYR A 215 -0.06 -5.84 -19.09
C TYR A 215 -0.98 -5.89 -17.88
N THR A 216 -0.39 -5.92 -16.70
CA THR A 216 -1.15 -6.07 -15.46
C THR A 216 -0.73 -5.01 -14.47
N TYR A 217 -1.50 -4.90 -13.39
CA TYR A 217 -1.17 -4.03 -12.29
C TYR A 217 -1.51 -4.70 -10.95
N VAL A 218 -0.95 -4.16 -9.89
CA VAL A 218 -1.26 -4.54 -8.52
C VAL A 218 -1.60 -3.26 -7.75
N ILE A 219 -2.73 -3.29 -7.03
CA ILE A 219 -3.09 -2.26 -6.06
C ILE A 219 -3.01 -2.89 -4.68
N GLU A 220 -2.10 -2.37 -3.87
CA GLU A 220 -1.92 -2.81 -2.50
C GLU A 220 -2.28 -1.67 -1.56
N ARG A 221 -3.31 -1.84 -0.73
CA ARG A 221 -3.57 -0.85 0.31
C ARG A 221 -2.55 -1.01 1.41
N THR A 222 -1.64 -0.06 1.48
CA THR A 222 -0.56 -0.04 2.46
C THR A 222 -0.94 0.75 3.70
N SER A 223 -2.08 1.43 3.81
CA SER A 223 -2.66 1.90 5.08
C SER A 223 -4.12 2.30 4.90
N TYR A 224 -4.97 2.11 5.92
CA TYR A 224 -6.32 2.67 5.99
C TYR A 224 -6.37 3.95 6.82
N ASP A 225 -5.31 4.27 7.57
CA ASP A 225 -5.31 5.42 8.47
C ASP A 225 -3.94 6.10 8.54
N HIS A 226 -3.91 7.40 8.22
CA HIS A 226 -2.68 8.18 8.08
C HIS A 226 -1.92 8.36 9.41
N ARG A 227 -2.56 8.05 10.56
CA ARG A 227 -1.91 8.11 11.88
C ARG A 227 -0.97 6.94 12.15
N ALA A 228 -0.86 6.00 11.22
CA ALA A 228 0.05 4.88 11.31
C ALA A 228 1.51 5.35 11.44
N MET A 229 2.11 5.20 12.62
CA MET A 229 3.51 5.53 12.87
C MET A 229 4.30 4.29 13.27
N PHE A 230 4.50 3.39 12.29
CA PHE A 230 5.26 2.16 12.47
C PHE A 230 6.64 2.24 11.83
N PHE A 231 7.62 1.64 12.48
CA PHE A 231 8.93 1.37 11.93
C PHE A 231 9.01 -0.13 11.64
N THR A 232 9.25 -0.45 10.37
CA THR A 232 9.19 -1.81 9.83
C THR A 232 10.54 -2.32 9.34
N ASP A 233 11.53 -1.46 9.18
CA ASP A 233 12.85 -1.84 8.69
C ASP A 233 13.53 -2.80 9.68
N GLY A 234 13.91 -3.98 9.19
CA GLY A 234 14.41 -5.08 10.02
C GLY A 234 13.42 -5.62 11.06
N GLN A 235 12.11 -5.32 10.95
CA GLN A 235 11.07 -5.83 11.84
C GLN A 235 10.16 -6.82 11.14
N SER A 236 9.78 -7.91 11.83
CA SER A 236 8.69 -8.78 11.37
C SER A 236 7.34 -8.30 11.91
N LEU A 237 6.23 -8.60 11.23
CA LEU A 237 4.90 -8.30 11.75
C LEU A 237 4.50 -9.27 12.88
N GLU A 238 4.89 -10.53 12.72
CA GLU A 238 4.61 -11.60 13.67
C GLU A 238 5.52 -11.50 14.90
N ILE A 239 5.01 -11.99 16.04
CA ILE A 239 5.81 -12.06 17.26
C ILE A 239 6.05 -13.51 17.60
N ASP A 240 7.02 -14.14 16.94
CA ASP A 240 7.33 -15.56 17.16
C ASP A 240 8.11 -15.79 18.46
N ASN A 241 8.93 -14.80 18.84
CA ASN A 241 9.66 -14.79 20.10
C ASN A 241 9.53 -13.42 20.78
N ILE A 242 8.97 -13.39 21.99
CA ILE A 242 8.79 -12.17 22.79
C ILE A 242 10.13 -11.57 23.26
N GLU A 243 11.21 -12.34 23.31
CA GLU A 243 12.53 -11.85 23.71
C GLU A 243 13.26 -11.14 22.57
N ASP A 244 12.85 -11.40 21.32
CA ASP A 244 13.40 -10.75 20.14
C ASP A 244 12.65 -9.43 19.85
N PHE A 245 13.35 -8.31 19.97
CA PHE A 245 12.76 -6.98 19.75
C PHE A 245 12.64 -6.59 18.27
N THR A 246 13.11 -7.44 17.35
CA THR A 246 12.82 -7.32 15.91
C THR A 246 11.48 -7.97 15.52
N ASN A 247 10.89 -8.74 16.44
CA ASN A 247 9.58 -9.35 16.24
C ASN A 247 8.45 -8.39 16.64
N GLY A 248 7.58 -8.06 15.69
CA GLY A 248 6.51 -7.07 15.81
C GLY A 248 6.97 -5.65 15.47
N TRP A 249 6.21 -4.95 14.64
CA TRP A 249 6.57 -3.59 14.18
C TRP A 249 6.76 -2.61 15.34
N ALA A 250 7.81 -1.80 15.28
CA ALA A 250 8.07 -0.79 16.30
C ALA A 250 7.17 0.44 16.09
N VAL A 251 6.85 1.17 17.16
CA VAL A 251 6.02 2.37 17.11
C VAL A 251 6.87 3.62 17.28
N THR A 252 6.68 4.63 16.42
CA THR A 252 7.51 5.85 16.37
C THR A 252 6.80 7.12 16.85
N LYS A 253 5.60 6.99 17.44
CA LYS A 253 4.80 8.13 17.93
C LYS A 253 5.55 9.06 18.87
N TRP A 254 6.23 8.49 19.86
CA TRP A 254 6.99 9.24 20.86
C TRP A 254 8.46 9.16 20.52
N LYS A 255 9.06 10.30 20.16
CA LYS A 255 10.47 10.42 19.78
C LYS A 255 11.19 11.32 20.76
N ASN A 256 12.44 10.99 21.04
CA ASN A 256 13.27 11.76 21.95
C ASN A 256 14.06 12.87 21.24
N ILE A 257 13.33 13.66 20.43
CA ILE A 257 13.86 14.79 19.67
C ILE A 257 12.96 15.98 19.97
N LYS A 258 13.55 17.09 20.40
CA LYS A 258 12.84 18.33 20.68
C LYS A 258 12.40 19.00 19.38
N ARG A 259 11.53 20.00 19.50
CA ARG A 259 11.00 20.75 18.35
C ARG A 259 12.09 21.43 17.51
N ASP A 260 13.22 21.77 18.12
CA ASP A 260 14.38 22.38 17.46
C ASP A 260 15.36 21.36 16.84
N GLY A 261 15.03 20.06 16.88
CA GLY A 261 15.85 18.97 16.35
C GLY A 261 16.93 18.47 17.31
N THR A 262 17.07 19.06 18.50
CA THR A 262 18.06 18.62 19.50
C THR A 262 17.56 17.38 20.27
N PRO A 263 18.46 16.54 20.81
CA PRO A 263 18.06 15.41 21.65
C PRO A 263 17.30 15.83 22.91
N GLY A 264 16.45 14.93 23.43
CA GLY A 264 15.88 15.06 24.77
C GLY A 264 16.94 15.05 25.88
N SER A 265 16.52 15.29 27.11
CA SER A 265 17.43 15.33 28.26
C SER A 265 17.87 13.95 28.72
N ASP A 266 16.98 12.95 28.66
CA ASP A 266 17.31 11.54 28.84
C ASP A 266 17.51 10.87 27.48
N LEU A 267 18.57 10.09 27.25
CA LEU A 267 18.82 9.43 25.95
C LEU A 267 18.02 8.14 25.75
N THR A 268 17.45 7.59 26.82
CA THR A 268 16.80 6.28 26.89
C THR A 268 15.28 6.43 26.92
N PHE A 269 14.77 7.42 27.65
CA PHE A 269 13.34 7.67 27.82
C PHE A 269 12.93 8.95 27.10
N VAL A 270 11.68 8.97 26.65
CA VAL A 270 11.14 10.13 25.93
C VAL A 270 10.63 11.16 26.94
N ASP A 271 11.20 12.37 26.89
CA ASP A 271 10.83 13.48 27.78
C ASP A 271 9.63 14.30 27.26
N THR A 272 8.77 13.71 26.46
CA THR A 272 7.60 14.40 25.92
C THR A 272 6.51 14.50 26.99
N ASP A 273 5.94 15.69 27.15
CA ASP A 273 4.83 15.94 28.07
C ASP A 273 3.68 14.95 27.82
N PHE A 274 3.24 14.27 28.88
CA PHE A 274 2.17 13.29 28.80
C PHE A 274 0.79 13.99 28.82
N PRO A 275 -0.03 13.86 27.76
CA PRO A 275 -1.35 14.46 27.71
C PRO A 275 -2.33 13.74 28.63
N MET A 276 -2.57 14.30 29.82
CA MET A 276 -3.51 13.75 30.80
C MET A 276 -4.98 13.84 30.34
N PHE A 277 -5.33 14.94 29.67
CA PHE A 277 -6.65 15.17 29.09
C PHE A 277 -6.48 15.71 27.68
N ARG A 278 -7.40 15.33 26.80
CA ARG A 278 -7.42 15.79 25.41
C ARG A 278 -8.85 15.92 24.93
N LEU A 279 -9.05 16.80 23.95
CA LEU A 279 -10.34 16.99 23.31
C LEU A 279 -10.82 15.72 22.59
N ALA A 280 -9.92 15.02 21.90
CA ALA A 280 -10.27 13.80 21.16
C ALA A 280 -10.85 12.69 22.05
N ASP A 281 -10.37 12.53 23.28
CA ASP A 281 -10.90 11.55 24.23
C ASP A 281 -12.31 11.94 24.68
N ALA A 282 -12.53 13.22 24.98
CA ALA A 282 -13.87 13.74 25.32
C ALA A 282 -14.88 13.55 24.17
N TYR A 283 -14.46 13.83 22.93
CA TYR A 283 -15.27 13.63 21.73
C TYR A 283 -15.63 12.16 21.49
N LEU A 284 -14.63 11.27 21.55
CA LEU A 284 -14.85 9.83 21.40
C LEU A 284 -15.69 9.25 22.55
N MET A 285 -15.55 9.79 23.76
CA MET A 285 -16.36 9.42 24.92
C MET A 285 -17.81 9.87 24.78
N TYR A 286 -18.05 11.07 24.25
CA TYR A 286 -19.41 11.54 23.91
C TYR A 286 -20.06 10.60 22.89
N ALA A 287 -19.35 10.29 21.80
CA ALA A 287 -19.87 9.39 20.76
C ALA A 287 -20.18 7.99 21.31
N GLU A 288 -19.31 7.45 22.17
CA GLU A 288 -19.58 6.19 22.85
C GLU A 288 -20.82 6.23 23.74
N ALA A 289 -20.98 7.29 24.55
CA ALA A 289 -22.13 7.44 25.44
C ALA A 289 -23.45 7.51 24.65
N VAL A 290 -23.47 8.23 23.53
CA VAL A 290 -24.63 8.30 22.61
C VAL A 290 -24.96 6.91 22.06
N LEU A 291 -23.97 6.18 21.55
CA LEU A 291 -24.17 4.82 21.03
C LEU A 291 -24.62 3.81 22.09
N ARG A 292 -24.31 4.06 23.36
CA ARG A 292 -24.78 3.27 24.52
C ARG A 292 -26.16 3.70 25.02
N GLY A 293 -26.83 4.65 24.36
CA GLY A 293 -28.20 5.03 24.66
C GLY A 293 -28.35 6.23 25.60
N ALA A 294 -27.34 7.11 25.70
CA ALA A 294 -27.49 8.37 26.43
C ALA A 294 -28.66 9.20 25.88
N THR A 295 -29.61 9.57 26.73
CA THR A 295 -30.88 10.19 26.32
C THR A 295 -30.78 11.67 25.94
N ASN A 296 -29.70 12.35 26.34
CA ASN A 296 -29.48 13.78 26.09
C ASN A 296 -28.43 14.05 25.03
N GLY A 297 -27.99 13.02 24.28
CA GLY A 297 -26.98 13.14 23.25
C GLY A 297 -27.55 12.98 21.84
N SER A 298 -26.82 13.51 20.86
CA SER A 298 -27.21 13.54 19.44
C SER A 298 -26.28 12.63 18.64
N LEU A 299 -26.85 11.74 17.83
CA LEU A 299 -26.07 10.89 16.92
C LEU A 299 -25.36 11.75 15.85
N SER A 300 -25.97 12.86 15.45
CA SER A 300 -25.34 13.81 14.52
C SER A 300 -24.12 14.47 15.16
N ASP A 301 -24.22 14.92 16.41
CA ASP A 301 -23.10 15.56 17.11
C ASP A 301 -21.98 14.54 17.37
N ALA A 302 -22.34 13.30 17.72
CA ALA A 302 -21.39 12.20 17.87
C ALA A 302 -20.60 11.95 16.58
N LEU A 303 -21.28 11.91 15.43
CA LEU A 303 -20.63 11.75 14.13
C LEU A 303 -19.72 12.94 13.81
N ASN A 304 -20.20 14.17 14.04
CA ASN A 304 -19.43 15.38 13.80
C ASN A 304 -18.16 15.41 14.64
N TYR A 305 -18.25 15.13 15.95
CA TYR A 305 -17.07 15.10 16.82
C TYR A 305 -16.07 13.99 16.46
N VAL A 306 -16.54 12.82 16.02
CA VAL A 306 -15.65 11.76 15.52
C VAL A 306 -14.95 12.21 14.24
N ASN A 307 -15.68 12.84 13.32
CA ASN A 307 -15.10 13.37 12.09
C ASN A 307 -14.13 14.53 12.36
N GLU A 308 -14.38 15.43 13.33
CA GLU A 308 -13.41 16.46 13.73
C GLU A 308 -12.06 15.85 14.18
N VAL A 309 -12.08 14.74 14.93
CA VAL A 309 -10.85 14.03 15.32
C VAL A 309 -10.13 13.49 14.08
N ARG A 310 -10.88 12.93 13.13
CA ARG A 310 -10.35 12.28 11.92
C ARG A 310 -9.86 13.31 10.91
N GLU A 311 -10.60 14.36 10.60
CA GLU A 311 -10.14 15.46 9.74
C GLU A 311 -8.82 16.03 10.24
N ARG A 312 -8.69 16.32 11.55
CA ARG A 312 -7.42 16.78 12.13
C ARG A 312 -6.30 15.77 11.90
N ALA A 313 -6.57 14.48 12.06
CA ALA A 313 -5.61 13.42 11.83
C ALA A 313 -5.21 13.26 10.35
N TYR A 314 -6.06 13.72 9.42
CA TYR A 314 -5.86 13.65 7.97
C TYR A 314 -5.48 15.04 7.40
N GLY A 315 -4.86 15.90 8.21
CA GLY A 315 -4.35 17.20 7.74
C GLY A 315 -5.43 18.25 7.44
N GLY A 316 -6.65 18.06 7.92
CA GLY A 316 -7.82 18.89 7.62
C GLY A 316 -8.69 18.34 6.48
N GLU A 317 -8.30 17.22 5.87
CA GLU A 317 -9.04 16.62 4.76
C GLU A 317 -10.22 15.77 5.25
N THR A 318 -11.29 15.77 4.46
CA THR A 318 -12.50 14.97 4.73
C THR A 318 -12.40 13.53 4.24
N SER A 319 -11.29 13.16 3.60
CA SER A 319 -11.03 11.80 3.08
C SER A 319 -11.02 10.73 4.17
N GLY A 320 -10.75 11.14 5.42
CA GLY A 320 -10.81 10.30 6.60
C GLY A 320 -12.20 10.19 7.23
N ASN A 321 -13.21 10.96 6.81
CA ASN A 321 -14.51 10.98 7.47
C ASN A 321 -15.24 9.65 7.38
N ILE A 322 -16.05 9.38 8.41
CA ILE A 322 -16.99 8.27 8.42
C ILE A 322 -18.42 8.75 8.24
N THR A 323 -19.28 7.84 7.81
CA THR A 323 -20.72 8.04 7.72
C THR A 323 -21.41 7.62 9.03
N ALA A 324 -22.67 8.03 9.18
CA ALA A 324 -23.49 7.61 10.32
C ALA A 324 -23.64 6.08 10.44
N SER A 325 -23.65 5.35 9.31
CA SER A 325 -23.75 3.89 9.32
C SER A 325 -22.47 3.19 9.77
N GLN A 326 -21.32 3.86 9.65
CA GLN A 326 -20.03 3.35 10.12
C GLN A 326 -19.81 3.65 11.62
N LEU A 327 -20.52 4.63 12.19
CA LEU A 327 -20.44 5.00 13.59
C LEU A 327 -21.08 3.91 14.48
N THR A 328 -20.27 2.96 14.90
CA THR A 328 -20.65 1.81 15.73
C THR A 328 -19.77 1.71 16.97
N LEU A 329 -20.17 0.90 17.96
CA LEU A 329 -19.36 0.67 19.16
C LEU A 329 -18.00 0.05 18.81
N ASP A 330 -17.96 -0.89 17.88
CA ASP A 330 -16.71 -1.50 17.40
C ASP A 330 -15.83 -0.46 16.71
N PHE A 331 -16.41 0.41 15.87
CA PHE A 331 -15.69 1.52 15.28
C PHE A 331 -15.07 2.42 16.36
N ILE A 332 -15.84 2.82 17.39
CA ILE A 332 -15.33 3.67 18.47
C ILE A 332 -14.19 2.99 19.23
N LEU A 333 -14.31 1.70 19.56
CA LEU A 333 -13.25 0.97 20.24
C LEU A 333 -11.95 0.96 19.43
N ASP A 334 -12.05 0.83 18.11
CA ASP A 334 -10.91 0.84 17.20
C ASP A 334 -10.37 2.25 16.95
N GLU A 335 -11.24 3.25 16.89
CA GLU A 335 -10.87 4.66 16.74
C GLU A 335 -10.12 5.16 17.97
N ARG A 336 -10.57 4.78 19.17
CA ARG A 336 -9.84 5.06 20.41
C ARG A 336 -8.48 4.38 20.42
N ALA A 337 -8.35 3.16 19.88
CA ALA A 337 -7.04 2.56 19.70
C ALA A 337 -6.15 3.34 18.72
N ARG A 338 -6.68 3.78 17.58
CA ARG A 338 -5.89 4.53 16.59
C ARG A 338 -5.49 5.93 17.04
N GLU A 339 -6.38 6.61 17.74
CA GLU A 339 -6.16 7.98 18.20
C GLU A 339 -5.31 8.01 19.48
N LEU A 340 -5.61 7.12 20.43
CA LEU A 340 -5.11 7.20 21.81
C LEU A 340 -3.99 6.20 22.13
N TYR A 341 -3.36 5.64 21.11
CA TYR A 341 -2.32 4.63 21.32
C TYR A 341 -1.13 5.21 22.09
N TRP A 342 -0.59 4.39 22.98
CA TRP A 342 0.56 4.67 23.84
C TRP A 342 0.31 5.78 24.88
N GLU A 343 -0.95 5.96 25.28
CA GLU A 343 -1.35 6.97 26.28
C GLU A 343 -2.18 6.37 27.42
N GLY A 344 -2.07 5.06 27.64
CA GLY A 344 -2.68 4.40 28.80
C GLY A 344 -4.18 4.09 28.69
N HIS A 345 -4.86 4.42 27.58
CA HIS A 345 -6.31 4.19 27.45
C HIS A 345 -6.72 2.75 27.13
N ARG A 346 -5.91 2.01 26.34
CA ARG A 346 -6.35 0.76 25.69
C ARG A 346 -6.83 -0.32 26.67
N ARG A 347 -6.16 -0.50 27.82
CA ARG A 347 -6.58 -1.50 28.82
C ARG A 347 -7.97 -1.18 29.35
N THR A 348 -8.18 0.05 29.78
CA THR A 348 -9.46 0.50 30.36
C THR A 348 -10.57 0.41 29.33
N ASP A 349 -10.31 0.81 28.07
CA ASP A 349 -11.27 0.67 26.99
C ASP A 349 -11.67 -0.79 26.75
N LEU A 350 -10.69 -1.70 26.66
CA LEU A 350 -10.98 -3.12 26.46
C LEU A 350 -11.78 -3.71 27.62
N ILE A 351 -11.56 -3.26 28.86
CA ILE A 351 -12.37 -3.73 30.01
C ILE A 351 -13.81 -3.23 29.89
N ARG A 352 -14.03 -1.94 29.59
CA ARG A 352 -15.38 -1.36 29.44
C ARG A 352 -16.17 -1.97 28.27
N PHE A 353 -15.47 -2.47 27.27
CA PHE A 353 -16.06 -3.17 26.12
C PHE A 353 -16.17 -4.69 26.31
N GLY A 354 -15.72 -5.26 27.44
CA GLY A 354 -15.74 -6.71 27.65
C GLY A 354 -14.80 -7.49 26.72
N GLN A 355 -13.71 -6.85 26.29
CA GLN A 355 -12.76 -7.37 25.30
C GLN A 355 -11.38 -7.68 25.92
N PHE A 356 -11.12 -7.26 27.16
CA PHE A 356 -9.81 -7.45 27.79
C PHE A 356 -9.53 -8.91 28.19
N THR A 357 -10.49 -9.60 28.81
CA THR A 357 -10.31 -10.95 29.36
C THR A 357 -11.05 -12.00 28.55
N ASP A 358 -12.39 -11.95 28.54
CA ASP A 358 -13.29 -12.99 28.02
C ASP A 358 -13.86 -12.72 26.61
N GLY A 359 -13.67 -11.52 26.06
CA GLY A 359 -14.11 -11.15 24.71
C GLY A 359 -13.37 -11.83 23.56
N SER A 360 -13.73 -11.46 22.33
CA SER A 360 -13.15 -12.01 21.09
C SER A 360 -11.80 -11.38 20.74
N TYR A 361 -11.45 -10.23 21.32
CA TYR A 361 -10.19 -9.56 21.04
C TYR A 361 -9.00 -10.27 21.73
N VAL A 362 -8.23 -11.00 20.92
CA VAL A 362 -6.97 -11.64 21.31
C VAL A 362 -5.81 -11.01 20.54
N TRP A 363 -4.63 -11.02 21.14
CA TRP A 363 -3.39 -10.56 20.52
C TRP A 363 -2.27 -11.56 20.83
N PRO A 364 -1.21 -11.61 20.00
CA PRO A 364 -0.07 -12.47 20.23
C PRO A 364 0.46 -12.40 21.66
N TRP A 365 0.74 -13.55 22.27
CA TRP A 365 1.20 -13.69 23.66
C TRP A 365 0.21 -13.29 24.76
N LYS A 366 -1.05 -12.95 24.42
CA LYS A 366 -2.10 -12.78 25.44
C LYS A 366 -2.27 -14.08 26.22
N GLY A 367 -2.23 -14.01 27.54
CA GLY A 367 -2.32 -15.20 28.39
C GLY A 367 -1.10 -16.14 28.28
N LYS A 368 0.05 -15.65 27.78
CA LYS A 368 1.30 -16.42 27.57
C LYS A 368 1.17 -17.53 26.51
N VAL A 369 0.25 -17.38 25.56
CA VAL A 369 0.08 -18.29 24.42
C VAL A 369 0.49 -17.54 23.14
N PRO A 370 1.34 -18.09 22.25
CA PRO A 370 1.81 -17.39 21.05
C PRO A 370 0.68 -16.75 20.23
N ASP A 371 -0.37 -17.51 19.91
CA ASP A 371 -1.55 -16.99 19.18
C ASP A 371 -2.50 -16.15 20.02
N GLY A 372 -2.25 -16.05 21.32
CA GLY A 372 -3.11 -15.43 22.30
C GLY A 372 -4.25 -16.33 22.75
N THR A 373 -4.72 -16.12 23.97
CA THR A 373 -5.93 -16.78 24.48
C THR A 373 -6.71 -15.84 25.41
N LYS A 374 -7.96 -16.19 25.68
CA LYS A 374 -8.77 -15.52 26.71
C LYS A 374 -8.10 -15.66 28.06
N THR A 375 -8.20 -14.63 28.88
CA THR A 375 -7.64 -14.62 30.23
C THR A 375 -8.74 -14.54 31.27
N SER A 376 -8.42 -14.88 32.52
CA SER A 376 -9.41 -14.91 33.59
C SER A 376 -9.89 -13.49 33.97
N PRO A 377 -11.19 -13.30 34.26
CA PRO A 377 -11.78 -12.00 34.62
C PRO A 377 -11.12 -11.28 35.80
N HIS A 378 -10.41 -11.98 36.70
CA HIS A 378 -9.69 -11.34 37.81
C HIS A 378 -8.60 -10.36 37.36
N LEU A 379 -8.13 -10.45 36.11
CA LEU A 379 -7.16 -9.50 35.56
C LEU A 379 -7.81 -8.15 35.14
N ASN A 380 -9.14 -8.04 35.16
CA ASN A 380 -9.83 -6.78 34.90
C ASN A 380 -9.58 -5.75 36.01
N LEU A 381 -9.44 -6.20 37.25
CA LEU A 381 -9.10 -5.35 38.39
C LEU A 381 -7.64 -5.59 38.80
N PHE A 382 -7.08 -4.64 39.53
CA PHE A 382 -5.83 -4.86 40.25
C PHE A 382 -6.17 -5.24 41.70
N PRO A 383 -5.36 -6.10 42.35
CA PRO A 383 -5.57 -6.40 43.75
C PRO A 383 -5.29 -5.15 44.59
N ILE A 384 -6.07 -4.98 45.67
CA ILE A 384 -5.70 -4.01 46.71
C ILE A 384 -4.33 -4.43 47.29
N PRO A 385 -3.32 -3.54 47.34
CA PRO A 385 -2.00 -3.87 47.90
C PRO A 385 -2.10 -4.39 49.32
N SER A 386 -1.29 -5.40 49.66
CA SER A 386 -1.31 -6.02 50.99
C SER A 386 -0.94 -5.04 52.11
N SER A 387 -0.11 -4.03 51.80
CA SER A 387 0.20 -2.92 52.72
C SER A 387 -1.04 -2.13 53.11
N ASP A 388 -1.94 -1.89 52.16
CA ASP A 388 -3.12 -1.05 52.36
C ASP A 388 -4.18 -1.82 53.14
N LEU A 389 -4.36 -3.11 52.84
CA LEU A 389 -5.20 -4.03 53.63
C LEU A 389 -4.71 -4.15 55.08
N GLY A 390 -3.39 -4.19 55.30
CA GLY A 390 -2.81 -4.22 56.63
C GLY A 390 -2.95 -2.89 57.40
N ALA A 391 -2.91 -1.76 56.69
CA ALA A 391 -3.02 -0.44 57.28
C ALA A 391 -4.47 -0.03 57.60
N ASN A 392 -5.43 -0.46 56.79
CA ASN A 392 -6.85 -0.12 56.97
C ASN A 392 -7.71 -1.38 57.04
N PRO A 393 -8.12 -1.84 58.24
CA PRO A 393 -8.92 -3.06 58.41
C PRO A 393 -10.34 -2.94 57.85
N ASN A 394 -10.79 -1.76 57.42
CA ASN A 394 -12.07 -1.58 56.73
C ASN A 394 -11.99 -1.90 55.23
N LEU A 395 -10.78 -2.02 54.67
CA LEU A 395 -10.60 -2.47 53.28
C LEU A 395 -10.79 -3.98 53.21
N THR A 396 -11.65 -4.41 52.29
CA THR A 396 -11.88 -5.82 51.99
C THR A 396 -11.43 -6.09 50.56
N GLN A 397 -10.71 -7.20 50.36
CA GLN A 397 -10.32 -7.61 49.03
C GLN A 397 -11.55 -8.06 48.22
N ASN A 398 -11.47 -7.93 46.90
CA ASN A 398 -12.47 -8.49 45.99
C ASN A 398 -12.35 -10.02 45.96
N SER A 399 -13.01 -10.70 46.91
CA SER A 399 -12.89 -12.15 47.14
C SER A 399 -13.27 -13.01 45.94
N ASP A 400 -14.14 -12.50 45.07
CA ASP A 400 -14.58 -13.24 43.88
C ASP A 400 -13.50 -13.29 42.79
N LEU A 401 -12.44 -12.50 42.94
CA LEU A 401 -11.35 -12.37 41.97
C LEU A 401 -9.97 -12.79 42.53
N TYR A 402 -9.77 -12.80 43.86
CA TYR A 402 -8.46 -13.02 44.48
C TYR A 402 -8.50 -13.92 45.71
#